data_AF-A0A949CRJ0-F1
#
_entry.id   AF-A0A949CRJ0-F1
#
_cell.length_a   1.000
_cell.length_b   1.000
_cell.length_c   1.000
_cell.angle_alpha   90.00
_cell.angle_beta   90.00
_cell.angle_gamma   90.00
#
_symmetry.space_group_name_H-M   'P 1'
#
loop_
_entity.id
_entity.type
_entity.pdbx_description
1 polymer ?
#
loop_
_entity_poly.entity_id
_entity_poly.type
_entity_poly.pdbx_seq_one_letter_code
_entity_poly.pdbx_strand_id
1 'polypeptide(L)'
;TVKNLCDYVPGVGVTLDPSHYLCSNNRNKNYEKLLKYVYHTHLRDSKKDSLQVRVGQGEIEYGRLITQLQSVGYDRALCVEMTPTPDIDMRQELRKLRLLLDSLL
;
A
#
# COMPACT_ATOMS: atom_id res chain seq x y z
N THR A 1 -4.35 -17.08 -12.64
CA THR A 1 -4.61 -15.89 -11.79
C THR A 1 -3.38 -15.61 -10.93
N VAL A 2 -3.22 -14.41 -10.37
CA VAL A 2 -2.05 -14.04 -9.53
C VAL A 2 -1.85 -15.03 -8.37
N LYS A 3 -2.95 -15.45 -7.73
CA LYS A 3 -2.95 -16.51 -6.71
C LYS A 3 -2.28 -17.80 -7.20
N ASN A 4 -2.68 -18.31 -8.37
CA ASN A 4 -2.12 -19.55 -8.90
C ASN A 4 -0.60 -19.43 -9.11
N LEU A 5 -0.11 -18.28 -9.57
CA LEU A 5 1.32 -18.07 -9.73
C LEU A 5 2.06 -18.20 -8.39
N CYS A 6 1.53 -17.59 -7.33
CA CYS A 6 2.12 -17.67 -5.99
C CYS A 6 2.01 -19.08 -5.38
N ASP A 7 0.95 -19.82 -5.70
CA ASP A 7 0.77 -21.21 -5.22
C ASP A 7 1.71 -22.20 -5.91
N TYR A 8 1.94 -22.04 -7.22
CA TYR A 8 2.70 -23.01 -8.02
C TYR A 8 4.19 -22.71 -8.12
N VAL A 9 4.63 -21.47 -7.82
CA VAL A 9 6.04 -21.08 -7.89
C VAL A 9 6.54 -20.69 -6.51
N PRO A 10 7.26 -21.59 -5.80
CA PRO A 10 7.81 -21.29 -4.48
C PRO A 10 8.69 -20.05 -4.50
N GLY A 11 8.52 -19.18 -3.50
CA GLY A 11 9.27 -17.94 -3.36
C GLY A 11 8.74 -16.75 -4.18
N VAL A 12 7.73 -16.96 -5.02
CA VAL A 12 7.03 -15.84 -5.68
C VAL A 12 6.00 -15.25 -4.73
N GLY A 13 6.09 -13.94 -4.54
CA GLY A 13 5.11 -13.14 -3.81
C GLY A 13 4.68 -11.92 -4.62
N VAL A 14 3.81 -11.11 -4.04
CA VAL A 14 3.29 -9.89 -4.66
C VAL A 14 3.71 -8.64 -3.90
N THR A 15 3.82 -7.54 -4.63
CA THR A 15 3.88 -6.21 -4.04
C THR A 15 2.46 -5.67 -3.94
N LEU A 16 2.02 -5.34 -2.73
CA LEU A 16 0.72 -4.71 -2.52
C LEU A 16 0.84 -3.20 -2.64
N ASP A 17 0.16 -2.64 -3.62
CA ASP A 17 -0.08 -1.21 -3.75
C ASP A 17 -1.58 -0.93 -3.60
N PRO A 18 -2.06 -0.46 -2.43
CA PRO A 18 -3.46 -0.16 -2.19
C PRO A 18 -4.01 0.95 -3.10
N SER A 19 -3.17 1.91 -3.50
CA SER A 19 -3.53 3.06 -4.33
C SER A 19 -4.08 2.61 -5.68
N HIS A 20 -3.47 1.59 -6.29
CA HIS A 20 -3.99 1.02 -7.53
C HIS A 20 -5.35 0.34 -7.37
N TYR A 21 -5.72 -0.17 -6.20
CA TYR A 21 -7.06 -0.70 -5.95
C TYR A 21 -8.10 0.39 -5.64
N LEU A 22 -7.66 1.62 -5.36
CA LEU A 22 -8.52 2.78 -5.16
C LEU A 22 -8.80 3.54 -6.47
N CYS A 23 -7.77 3.83 -7.26
CA CYS A 23 -7.86 4.81 -8.36
C CYS A 23 -7.69 4.25 -9.78
N SER A 24 -7.28 2.98 -9.95
CA SER A 24 -7.01 2.41 -11.28
C SER A 24 -8.18 1.58 -11.83
N ASN A 25 -7.98 0.95 -12.99
CA ASN A 25 -8.92 -0.03 -13.57
C ASN A 25 -9.23 -1.24 -12.64
N ASN A 26 -8.47 -1.39 -11.55
CA ASN A 26 -8.72 -2.37 -10.50
C ASN A 26 -9.58 -1.84 -9.35
N ARG A 27 -10.21 -0.67 -9.51
CA ARG A 27 -11.07 -0.07 -8.49
C ARG A 27 -12.10 -1.07 -7.95
N ASN A 28 -12.24 -1.10 -6.63
CA ASN A 28 -13.17 -1.99 -5.90
C ASN A 28 -12.89 -3.50 -6.03
N LYS A 29 -11.78 -3.92 -6.65
CA LYS A 29 -11.37 -5.32 -6.58
C LYS A 29 -10.87 -5.62 -5.17
N ASN A 30 -11.36 -6.71 -4.60
CA ASN A 30 -10.91 -7.17 -3.28
C ASN A 30 -9.54 -7.88 -3.42
N TYR A 31 -8.52 -7.34 -2.76
CA TYR A 31 -7.16 -7.91 -2.68
C TYR A 31 -6.88 -8.73 -1.42
N GLU A 32 -7.86 -8.90 -0.52
CA GLU A 32 -7.69 -9.65 0.75
C GLU A 32 -7.19 -11.07 0.53
N LYS A 33 -7.65 -11.73 -0.54
CA LYS A 33 -7.18 -13.08 -0.92
C LYS A 33 -5.69 -13.14 -1.30
N LEU A 34 -5.08 -11.99 -1.60
CA LEU A 34 -3.67 -11.86 -1.96
C LEU A 34 -2.78 -11.54 -0.75
N LEU A 35 -3.34 -11.10 0.39
CA LEU A 35 -2.58 -10.61 1.54
C LEU A 35 -1.52 -11.60 2.04
N LYS A 36 -1.85 -12.90 2.11
CA LYS A 36 -0.91 -13.94 2.53
C LYS A 36 0.28 -14.16 1.59
N TYR A 37 0.24 -13.62 0.37
CA TYR A 37 1.33 -13.69 -0.60
C TYR A 37 2.10 -12.36 -0.70
N VAL A 38 1.76 -11.35 0.12
CA VAL A 38 2.39 -10.03 0.08
C VAL A 38 3.80 -10.09 0.65
N TYR A 39 4.77 -9.70 -0.17
CA TYR A 39 6.19 -9.69 0.17
C TYR A 39 6.75 -8.29 0.34
N HIS A 40 6.06 -7.29 -0.22
CA HIS A 40 6.43 -5.89 -0.21
C HIS A 40 5.18 -5.01 -0.32
N THR A 41 5.27 -3.76 0.12
CA THR A 41 4.18 -2.79 0.00
C THR A 41 4.67 -1.53 -0.67
N HIS A 42 3.83 -0.88 -1.47
CA HIS A 42 4.08 0.46 -1.98
C HIS A 42 2.99 1.38 -1.43
N LEU A 43 3.36 2.23 -0.48
CA LEU A 43 2.42 3.05 0.27
C LEU A 43 2.56 4.52 -0.12
N ARG A 44 1.43 5.14 -0.42
CA ARG A 44 1.25 6.57 -0.63
C ARG A 44 -0.21 6.95 -0.41
N ASP A 45 -0.45 8.20 -0.12
CA ASP A 45 -1.83 8.70 -0.04
C ASP A 45 -2.41 8.94 -1.43
N SER A 46 -3.66 8.52 -1.59
CA SER A 46 -4.33 8.47 -2.89
C SER A 46 -5.83 8.77 -2.73
N LYS A 47 -6.44 9.25 -3.80
CA LYS A 47 -7.90 9.43 -3.93
C LYS A 47 -8.43 8.58 -5.08
N LYS A 48 -9.75 8.48 -5.22
CA LYS A 48 -10.38 7.73 -6.33
C LYS A 48 -9.99 8.21 -7.72
N ASP A 49 -9.61 9.47 -7.84
CA ASP A 49 -9.26 10.18 -9.08
C ASP A 49 -7.76 10.50 -9.20
N SER A 50 -6.97 10.29 -8.14
CA SER A 50 -5.53 10.57 -8.15
C SER A 50 -4.73 9.48 -7.44
N LEU A 51 -3.74 8.92 -8.14
CA LEU A 51 -2.83 7.91 -7.61
C LEU A 51 -1.98 8.45 -6.46
N GLN A 52 -1.69 9.74 -6.45
CA GLN A 52 -0.90 10.37 -5.39
C GLN A 52 -1.46 11.74 -5.02
N VAL A 53 -1.63 11.97 -3.72
CA VAL A 53 -1.96 13.26 -3.12
C VAL A 53 -1.05 13.52 -1.93
N ARG A 54 -1.15 14.71 -1.33
CA ARG A 54 -0.43 15.02 -0.09
C ARG A 54 -0.90 14.11 1.05
N VAL A 55 0.01 13.78 1.94
CA VAL A 55 -0.27 12.94 3.11
C VAL A 55 -1.30 13.64 4.00
N GLY A 56 -2.33 12.89 4.39
CA GLY A 56 -3.50 13.36 5.12
C GLY A 56 -4.65 13.84 4.22
N GLN A 57 -4.47 13.86 2.90
CA GLN A 57 -5.53 14.16 1.94
C GLN A 57 -6.04 12.92 1.21
N GLY A 58 -5.44 11.75 1.45
CA GLY A 58 -5.85 10.49 0.85
C GLY A 58 -7.08 9.86 1.50
N GLU A 59 -7.59 8.81 0.86
CA GLU A 59 -8.69 7.96 1.33
C GLU A 59 -8.20 6.55 1.72
N ILE A 60 -6.88 6.34 1.80
CA ILE A 60 -6.30 5.04 2.18
C ILE A 60 -6.44 4.84 3.70
N GLU A 61 -7.15 3.78 4.10
CA GLU A 61 -7.36 3.42 5.49
C GLU A 61 -6.15 2.61 6.04
N TYR A 62 -5.04 3.27 6.38
CA TYR A 62 -3.82 2.57 6.83
C TYR A 62 -4.02 1.71 8.08
N GLY A 63 -4.84 2.14 9.05
CA GLY A 63 -5.10 1.34 10.25
C GLY A 63 -5.75 -0.01 9.90
N ARG A 64 -6.70 0.00 8.96
CA ARG A 64 -7.32 -1.22 8.45
C ARG A 64 -6.31 -2.07 7.67
N LEU A 65 -5.52 -1.45 6.79
CA LEU A 65 -4.48 -2.13 6.00
C LEU A 65 -3.47 -2.85 6.91
N ILE A 66 -2.95 -2.16 7.92
CA ILE A 66 -1.96 -2.71 8.87
C ILE A 66 -2.59 -3.87 9.65
N THR A 67 -3.82 -3.71 10.16
CA THR A 67 -4.55 -4.78 10.85
C THR A 67 -4.70 -6.02 9.95
N GLN A 68 -5.03 -5.82 8.68
CA GLN A 68 -5.17 -6.91 7.71
C GLN A 68 -3.84 -7.60 7.42
N LEU A 69 -2.75 -6.86 7.26
CA LEU A 69 -1.40 -7.41 7.07
C LEU A 69 -0.94 -8.20 8.31
N GLN A 70 -1.15 -7.66 9.51
CA GLN A 70 -0.85 -8.35 10.77
C GLN A 70 -1.66 -9.64 10.92
N SER A 71 -2.94 -9.64 10.52
CA SER A 71 -3.82 -10.81 10.62
C SER A 71 -3.34 -12.01 9.80
N VAL A 72 -2.54 -11.78 8.75
CA VAL A 72 -1.93 -12.82 7.92
C VAL A 72 -0.45 -13.06 8.27
N GLY A 73 0.04 -12.48 9.37
CA GLY A 73 1.42 -12.66 9.84
C GLY A 73 2.49 -11.95 9.00
N TYR A 74 2.15 -10.84 8.34
CA TYR A 74 3.14 -10.03 7.62
C TYR A 74 4.15 -9.42 8.59
N ASP A 75 5.42 -9.78 8.45
CA ASP A 75 6.53 -9.45 9.35
C ASP A 75 7.65 -8.64 8.65
N ARG A 76 7.34 -8.07 7.47
CA ARG A 76 8.31 -7.37 6.62
C ARG A 76 8.13 -5.86 6.67
N ALA A 77 9.06 -5.14 6.03
CA ALA A 77 9.02 -3.68 5.98
C ALA A 77 7.76 -3.15 5.28
N LEU A 78 7.23 -2.03 5.80
CA LEU A 78 6.28 -1.19 5.08
C LEU A 78 7.08 -0.16 4.26
N CYS A 79 6.92 -0.16 2.94
CA CYS A 79 7.69 0.73 2.08
C CYS A 79 6.81 1.86 1.54
N VAL A 80 7.32 3.08 1.69
CA VAL A 80 6.71 4.30 1.17
C VAL A 80 7.21 4.52 -0.25
N GLU A 81 6.30 4.60 -1.21
CA GLU A 81 6.63 4.90 -2.60
C GLU A 81 5.92 6.19 -3.01
N MET A 82 6.66 7.30 -3.09
CA MET A 82 6.10 8.58 -3.53
C MET A 82 6.87 9.11 -4.73
N THR A 83 6.16 9.44 -5.79
CA THR A 83 6.73 10.08 -6.98
C THR A 83 7.00 11.55 -6.69
N PRO A 84 8.15 12.12 -7.09
CA PRO A 84 8.39 13.55 -6.95
C PRO A 84 7.23 14.36 -7.56
N THR A 85 6.64 15.25 -6.75
CA THR A 85 5.56 16.14 -7.20
C THR A 85 6.08 17.57 -7.23
N PRO A 86 5.90 18.32 -8.34
CA PRO A 86 6.30 19.72 -8.41
C PRO A 86 5.68 20.53 -7.26
N ASP A 87 6.45 21.48 -6.73
CA ASP A 87 5.99 22.42 -5.68
C ASP A 87 5.57 21.76 -4.35
N ILE A 88 6.03 20.52 -4.10
CA ILE A 88 5.83 19.80 -2.84
C ILE A 88 7.19 19.45 -2.24
N ASP A 89 7.38 19.78 -0.96
CA ASP A 89 8.53 19.27 -0.19
C ASP A 89 8.33 17.77 0.10
N MET A 90 8.88 16.94 -0.78
CA MET A 90 8.78 15.49 -0.67
C MET A 90 9.43 14.95 0.62
N ARG A 91 10.43 15.62 1.20
CA ARG A 91 11.02 15.16 2.48
C ARG A 91 10.04 15.33 3.62
N GLN A 92 9.32 16.45 3.62
CA GLN A 92 8.26 16.70 4.59
C GLN A 92 7.13 15.68 4.45
N GLU A 93 6.71 15.38 3.21
CA GLU A 93 5.66 14.38 2.97
C GLU A 93 6.07 12.97 3.39
N LEU A 94 7.29 12.53 3.04
CA LEU A 94 7.84 11.25 3.50
C LEU A 94 7.86 11.15 5.03
N ARG A 95 8.26 12.24 5.72
CA ARG A 95 8.26 12.30 7.19
C ARG A 95 6.85 12.17 7.76
N LYS A 96 5.85 12.83 7.17
CA LYS A 96 4.45 12.71 7.62
C LYS A 96 3.95 11.29 7.50
N LEU A 97 4.17 10.64 6.34
CA LEU A 97 3.68 9.29 6.14
C LEU A 97 4.39 8.29 7.05
N ARG A 98 5.70 8.44 7.25
CA ARG A 98 6.43 7.65 8.23
C ARG A 98 5.83 7.77 9.64
N LEU A 99 5.63 9.00 10.12
CA LEU A 99 5.06 9.22 11.46
C LEU A 99 3.64 8.66 11.59
N LEU A 100 2.83 8.74 10.53
CA LEU A 100 1.52 8.11 10.48
C LEU A 100 1.63 6.58 10.62
N LEU A 101 2.48 5.94 9.82
CA LEU A 101 2.68 4.49 9.89
C LEU A 101 3.25 4.05 11.25
N ASP A 102 4.24 4.77 11.78
CA ASP A 102 4.84 4.51 13.09
C ASP A 102 3.80 4.61 14.23
N SER A 103 2.78 5.46 14.09
CA SER A 103 1.71 5.59 15.10
C SER A 103 0.67 4.45 15.10
N LEU A 104 0.71 3.59 14.08
CA LEU A 104 -0.24 2.49 13.88
C LEU A 104 0.37 1.10 14.14
N LEU A 105 1.67 1.05 14.44
CA LEU A 105 2.43 -0.15 14.80
C LEU A 105 2.57 -0.26 16.32
#